data_AF-A0A8C4Q9B3-F1
#
_entry.id   AF-A0A8C4Q9B3-F1
#
_cell.length_a   1.000
_cell.length_b   1.000
_cell.length_c   1.000
_cell.angle_alpha   90.00
_cell.angle_beta   90.00
_cell.angle_gamma   90.00
#
_symmetry.space_group_name_H-M   'P 1'
#
loop_
_entity.id
_entity.type
_entity.pdbx_description
1 polymer ?
#
loop_
_entity_poly.entity_id
_entity_poly.type
_entity_poly.pdbx_seq_one_letter_code
_entity_poly.pdbx_strand_id
1 'polypeptide(L)'
;MTMAVLGRIILLHGWLNCIWSFNLDTRRARIFQGSRQSQFGYTVRQHIDPSGQKWLLVGSPWEGTANQRKGDVYKCPVTDAESSSCVPMHLPHSISIPNVTEMGDNMTVGLTLIQEPSNNGFLACGPLWSQHCGNSYFTVGVCSNITADLKISGSIKPAVQSKKSWNCVNGTSLSPHISNLSKSGRSRG
;
A
#
# COMPACT_ATOMS: atom_id res chain seq x y z
N MET A 1 -27.84 -39.81 20.97
CA MET A 1 -26.37 -39.73 20.81
C MET A 1 -25.75 -40.53 21.95
N THR A 2 -25.06 -41.63 21.70
CA THR A 2 -24.53 -42.49 22.77
C THR A 2 -23.42 -41.76 23.54
N MET A 3 -23.25 -42.06 24.83
CA MET A 3 -22.21 -41.45 25.69
C MET A 3 -20.80 -41.55 25.09
N ALA A 4 -20.55 -42.60 24.31
CA ALA A 4 -19.31 -42.81 23.56
C ALA A 4 -19.07 -41.76 22.46
N VAL A 5 -20.13 -41.28 21.80
CA VAL A 5 -20.06 -40.22 20.79
C VAL A 5 -19.80 -38.86 21.45
N LEU A 6 -20.44 -38.58 22.59
CA LEU A 6 -20.17 -37.37 23.38
C LEU A 6 -18.72 -37.32 23.86
N GLY A 7 -18.21 -38.44 24.38
CA GLY A 7 -16.81 -38.54 24.86
C GLY A 7 -15.79 -38.31 23.76
N ARG A 8 -16.02 -38.84 22.54
CA ARG A 8 -15.16 -38.59 21.37
C ARG A 8 -15.18 -37.12 20.95
N ILE A 9 -16.35 -36.47 20.97
CA ILE A 9 -16.50 -35.05 20.62
C ILE A 9 -15.78 -34.16 21.64
N ILE A 10 -15.89 -34.45 22.94
CA ILE A 10 -15.22 -33.70 24.02
C ILE A 10 -13.70 -33.88 23.95
N LEU A 11 -13.21 -35.10 23.70
CA LEU A 11 -11.79 -35.36 23.51
C LEU A 11 -11.23 -34.63 22.28
N LEU A 12 -11.97 -34.63 21.17
CA LEU A 12 -11.63 -33.87 19.96
C LEU A 12 -11.59 -32.36 20.24
N HIS A 13 -12.58 -31.79 20.93
CA HIS A 13 -12.59 -30.37 21.29
C HIS A 13 -11.47 -30.00 22.27
N GLY A 14 -11.13 -30.87 23.23
CA GLY A 14 -10.02 -30.67 24.15
C GLY A 14 -8.66 -30.67 23.44
N TRP A 15 -8.46 -31.57 22.48
CA TRP A 15 -7.22 -31.66 21.69
C TRP A 15 -7.10 -30.52 20.67
N LEU A 16 -8.21 -30.09 20.06
CA LEU A 16 -8.24 -28.95 19.13
C LEU A 16 -7.93 -27.61 19.82
N ASN A 17 -8.21 -27.48 21.11
CA ASN A 17 -7.86 -26.29 21.91
C ASN A 17 -6.38 -26.25 22.34
N CYS A 18 -5.55 -27.25 22.02
CA CYS A 18 -4.11 -27.23 22.35
C CYS A 18 -3.24 -26.61 21.25
N ILE A 19 -3.81 -26.15 20.14
CA ILE A 19 -3.09 -25.49 19.05
C ILE A 19 -3.07 -23.96 19.27
N TRP A 20 -2.77 -23.53 20.50
CA TRP A 20 -2.52 -22.11 20.79
C TRP A 20 -1.05 -21.82 20.49
N SER A 21 -0.78 -20.68 19.88
CA SER A 21 0.58 -20.21 19.59
C SER A 21 1.45 -20.28 20.85
N PHE A 22 2.39 -21.21 20.90
CA PHE A 22 3.19 -21.49 22.09
C PHE A 22 4.37 -20.53 22.29
N ASN A 23 4.77 -19.82 21.23
CA ASN A 23 5.93 -18.92 21.21
C ASN A 23 5.56 -17.45 20.93
N LEU A 24 4.27 -17.09 20.94
CA LEU A 24 3.80 -15.70 20.89
C LEU A 24 3.32 -15.28 22.28
N ASP A 25 3.97 -14.27 22.87
CA ASP A 25 3.52 -13.69 24.14
C ASP A 25 2.28 -12.82 23.90
N THR A 26 1.11 -13.40 24.13
CA THR A 26 -0.19 -12.71 24.00
C THR A 26 -0.52 -11.85 25.23
N ARG A 27 0.23 -11.96 26.33
CA ARG A 27 -0.03 -11.21 27.58
C ARG A 27 0.66 -9.87 27.60
N ARG A 28 1.88 -9.79 27.03
CA ARG A 28 2.69 -8.56 26.95
C ARG A 28 2.80 -8.06 25.51
N ALA A 29 1.68 -8.09 24.79
CA ALA A 29 1.61 -7.57 23.44
C ALA A 29 1.72 -6.04 23.46
N ARG A 30 2.51 -5.49 22.55
CA ARG A 30 2.54 -4.05 22.32
C ARG A 30 1.46 -3.64 21.33
N ILE A 31 0.69 -2.63 21.70
CA ILE A 31 -0.42 -2.12 20.89
C ILE A 31 -0.06 -0.74 20.33
N PHE A 32 -0.07 -0.63 19.01
CA PHE A 32 -0.03 0.65 18.31
C PHE A 32 -1.44 1.01 17.87
N GLN A 33 -1.93 2.18 18.29
CA GLN A 33 -3.28 2.64 17.97
C GLN A 33 -3.23 3.87 17.06
N GLY A 34 -4.22 3.97 16.17
CA GLY A 34 -4.41 5.10 15.29
C GLY A 34 -5.89 5.23 14.89
N SER A 35 -6.18 6.13 13.97
CA SER A 35 -7.56 6.43 13.56
C SER A 35 -8.22 5.24 12.84
N ARG A 36 -9.42 4.86 13.30
CA ARG A 36 -10.22 3.84 12.62
C ARG A 36 -10.77 4.36 11.29
N GLN A 37 -11.09 5.65 11.24
CA GLN A 37 -11.66 6.33 10.07
C GLN A 37 -10.65 6.37 8.91
N SER A 38 -9.36 6.49 9.22
CA SER A 38 -8.28 6.48 8.23
C SER A 38 -7.82 5.06 7.86
N GLN A 39 -8.40 4.03 8.49
CA GLN A 39 -7.98 2.63 8.38
C GLN A 39 -6.51 2.41 8.79
N PHE A 40 -6.09 3.06 9.87
CA PHE A 40 -4.79 2.76 10.46
C PHE A 40 -4.65 1.25 10.73
N GLY A 41 -3.58 0.63 10.24
CA GLY A 41 -3.35 -0.81 10.35
C GLY A 41 -3.70 -1.60 9.09
N TYR A 42 -4.13 -0.94 8.01
CA TYR A 42 -4.51 -1.62 6.77
C TYR A 42 -3.37 -2.45 6.16
N THR A 43 -2.15 -1.91 6.16
CA THR A 43 -0.92 -2.67 5.91
C THR A 43 0.05 -2.47 7.06
N VAL A 44 0.87 -3.48 7.34
CA VAL A 44 1.91 -3.41 8.37
C VAL A 44 3.21 -4.00 7.86
N ARG A 45 4.33 -3.41 8.26
CA ARG A 45 5.68 -3.87 7.87
C ARG A 45 6.69 -3.54 8.96
N GLN A 46 7.59 -4.47 9.25
CA GLN A 46 8.73 -4.21 10.13
C GLN A 46 9.88 -3.59 9.34
N HIS A 47 10.59 -2.65 9.95
CA HIS A 47 11.71 -1.94 9.35
C HIS A 47 12.80 -1.67 10.38
N ILE A 48 14.05 -1.73 9.96
CA ILE A 48 15.21 -1.35 10.78
C ILE A 48 15.98 -0.30 9.98
N ASP A 49 16.15 0.88 10.55
CA ASP A 49 16.92 1.95 9.90
C ASP A 49 18.45 1.75 10.07
N PRO A 50 19.29 2.52 9.35
CA PRO A 50 20.74 2.37 9.45
C PRO A 50 21.34 2.63 10.85
N SER A 51 20.60 3.28 11.76
CA SER A 51 21.03 3.48 13.14
C SER A 51 20.71 2.28 14.06
N GLY A 52 19.97 1.29 13.54
CA GLY A 52 19.51 0.12 14.28
C GLY A 52 18.16 0.31 14.99
N GLN A 53 17.52 1.47 14.84
CA GLN A 53 16.19 1.70 15.41
C GLN A 53 15.15 0.85 14.67
N LYS A 54 14.36 0.12 15.44
CA LYS A 54 13.28 -0.74 14.95
C LYS A 54 12.00 0.08 14.83
N TRP A 55 11.31 -0.09 13.70
CA TRP A 55 10.09 0.61 13.36
C TRP A 55 9.03 -0.39 12.92
N LEU A 56 7.78 -0.14 13.32
CA LEU A 56 6.61 -0.70 12.67
C LEU A 56 6.05 0.37 11.73
N LEU A 57 6.05 0.09 10.44
CA LEU A 57 5.42 0.90 9.41
C LEU A 57 3.96 0.47 9.27
N VAL A 58 3.05 1.43 9.24
CA VAL A 58 1.61 1.18 9.25
C VAL A 58 0.91 2.01 8.17
N GLY A 59 0.26 1.36 7.21
CA GLY A 59 -0.55 2.05 6.20
C GLY A 59 -1.88 2.56 6.77
N SER A 60 -2.27 3.74 6.32
CA SER A 60 -3.52 4.45 6.68
C SER A 60 -4.14 5.02 5.39
N PRO A 61 -4.75 4.19 4.53
CA PRO A 61 -5.14 4.56 3.17
C PRO A 61 -6.24 5.62 3.08
N TRP A 62 -6.99 5.85 4.15
CA TRP A 62 -8.00 6.91 4.23
C TRP A 62 -7.56 8.12 5.06
N GLU A 63 -6.26 8.25 5.32
CA GLU A 63 -5.69 9.48 5.86
C GLU A 63 -6.04 10.68 4.96
N GLY A 64 -6.48 11.78 5.57
CA GLY A 64 -6.96 12.99 4.87
C GLY A 64 -8.42 13.32 5.20
N THR A 65 -9.04 14.13 4.33
CA THR A 65 -10.45 14.54 4.49
C THR A 65 -11.38 13.59 3.73
N ALA A 66 -12.70 13.66 3.99
CA ALA A 66 -13.67 12.77 3.35
C ALA A 66 -13.60 12.76 1.80
N ASN A 67 -13.27 13.91 1.21
CA ASN A 67 -13.19 14.09 -0.25
C ASN A 67 -11.75 14.06 -0.79
N GLN A 68 -10.74 14.01 0.09
CA GLN A 68 -9.32 13.99 -0.26
C GLN A 68 -8.60 12.91 0.54
N ARG A 69 -8.97 11.65 0.29
CA ARG A 69 -8.38 10.46 0.91
C ARG A 69 -7.11 10.07 0.19
N LYS A 70 -6.08 10.86 0.44
CA LYS A 70 -4.76 10.68 -0.17
C LYS A 70 -4.02 9.49 0.44
N GLY A 71 -4.28 9.19 1.72
CA GLY A 71 -3.61 8.14 2.46
C GLY A 71 -2.19 8.53 2.87
N ASP A 72 -1.66 7.81 3.85
CA ASP A 72 -0.29 7.98 4.33
C ASP A 72 0.24 6.66 4.94
N VAL A 73 1.52 6.67 5.30
CA VAL A 73 2.18 5.63 6.10
C VAL A 73 2.65 6.26 7.39
N TYR A 74 2.42 5.58 8.50
CA TYR A 74 2.91 5.94 9.82
C TYR A 74 4.16 5.15 10.15
N LYS A 75 5.13 5.77 10.81
CA LYS A 75 6.25 5.09 11.46
C LYS A 75 6.03 5.08 12.97
N CYS A 76 6.08 3.90 13.55
CA CYS A 76 5.88 3.68 14.97
C CYS A 76 7.18 3.12 15.57
N PRO A 77 7.84 3.84 16.51
CA PRO A 77 9.08 3.35 17.09
C PRO A 77 8.79 2.13 17.98
N VAL A 78 9.60 1.09 17.82
CA VAL A 78 9.56 -0.12 18.66
C VAL A 78 10.63 0.01 19.76
N THR A 79 10.28 0.69 20.85
CA THR A 79 11.12 0.94 22.03
C THR A 79 10.55 0.31 23.31
N ASP A 80 11.29 0.14 24.39
CA ASP A 80 10.69 -0.42 25.63
C ASP A 80 9.73 0.54 26.36
N ALA A 81 9.52 1.75 25.83
CA ALA A 81 8.59 2.72 26.39
C ALA A 81 7.11 2.33 26.18
N GLU A 82 6.33 2.44 27.25
CA GLU A 82 4.88 2.16 27.32
C GLU A 82 4.06 2.99 26.32
N SER A 83 4.50 4.21 25.98
CA SER A 83 3.86 5.03 24.96
C SER A 83 4.82 5.31 23.81
N SER A 84 4.50 4.79 22.63
CA SER A 84 5.15 5.16 21.38
C SER A 84 4.10 5.74 20.44
N SER A 85 4.11 7.06 20.29
CA SER A 85 3.26 7.72 19.31
C SER A 85 3.75 7.40 17.90
N CYS A 86 2.89 6.81 17.10
CA CYS A 86 3.11 6.69 15.67
C CYS A 86 3.02 8.07 15.02
N VAL A 87 3.96 8.39 14.13
CA VAL A 87 3.95 9.66 13.39
C VAL A 87 3.76 9.40 11.90
N PRO A 88 2.89 10.16 11.21
CA PRO A 88 2.72 10.05 9.77
C PRO A 88 4.02 10.45 9.05
N MET A 89 4.26 9.87 7.88
CA MET A 89 5.42 10.18 7.05
C MET A 89 5.21 11.40 6.15
N HIS A 90 3.96 11.87 6.00
CA HIS A 90 3.60 13.00 5.14
C HIS A 90 4.07 12.78 3.70
N LEU A 91 3.73 11.62 3.14
CA LEU A 91 4.12 11.26 1.78
C LEU A 91 3.61 12.31 0.77
N PRO A 92 4.41 12.70 -0.24
CA PRO A 92 4.01 13.71 -1.20
C PRO A 92 2.82 13.21 -2.02
N HIS A 93 1.75 14.00 -2.00
CA HIS A 93 0.50 13.65 -2.69
C HIS A 93 0.31 14.38 -4.03
N SER A 94 1.26 15.23 -4.43
CA SER A 94 1.26 15.96 -5.70
C SER A 94 2.62 15.82 -6.37
N ILE A 95 2.67 15.28 -7.58
CA ILE A 95 3.92 15.12 -8.33
C ILE A 95 3.66 15.69 -9.71
N SER A 96 3.88 16.98 -9.90
CA SER A 96 3.62 17.67 -11.17
C SER A 96 4.32 16.96 -12.33
N ILE A 97 3.55 16.30 -13.20
CA ILE A 97 4.04 15.86 -14.50
C ILE A 97 3.70 16.96 -15.52
N PRO A 98 4.70 17.50 -16.25
CA PRO A 98 4.41 18.44 -17.31
C PRO A 98 3.47 17.80 -18.34
N ASN A 99 2.42 18.54 -18.67
CA ASN A 99 1.40 18.15 -19.65
C ASN A 99 0.47 16.99 -19.24
N VAL A 100 0.34 16.65 -17.95
CA VAL A 100 -0.69 15.72 -17.47
C VAL A 100 -1.57 16.42 -16.45
N THR A 101 -2.89 16.25 -16.56
CA THR A 101 -3.83 16.70 -15.52
C THR A 101 -3.99 15.56 -14.52
N GLU A 102 -3.58 15.80 -13.29
CA GLU A 102 -3.55 14.78 -12.23
C GLU A 102 -4.87 14.74 -11.45
N MET A 103 -5.32 13.55 -11.11
CA MET A 103 -6.40 13.30 -10.15
C MET A 103 -5.84 12.49 -8.98
N GLY A 104 -5.30 13.23 -8.00
CA GLY A 104 -4.59 12.67 -6.85
C GLY A 104 -5.34 12.74 -5.53
N ASP A 105 -6.57 13.29 -5.50
CA ASP A 105 -7.29 13.53 -4.25
C ASP A 105 -7.68 12.23 -3.52
N ASN A 106 -7.89 11.13 -4.24
CA ASN A 106 -8.27 9.83 -3.67
C ASN A 106 -7.31 8.71 -4.08
N MET A 107 -6.01 8.94 -3.97
CA MET A 107 -5.02 7.93 -4.38
C MET A 107 -4.82 6.77 -3.39
N THR A 108 -5.22 6.93 -2.12
CA THR A 108 -5.19 5.88 -1.09
C THR A 108 -3.81 5.25 -0.85
N VAL A 109 -2.77 6.07 -0.72
CA VAL A 109 -1.42 5.60 -0.39
C VAL A 109 -1.39 4.87 0.96
N GLY A 110 -0.63 3.77 1.03
CA GLY A 110 -0.60 2.89 2.21
C GLY A 110 -1.47 1.65 2.06
N LEU A 111 -2.19 1.49 0.93
CA LEU A 111 -2.83 0.23 0.57
C LEU A 111 -1.80 -0.88 0.28
N THR A 112 -0.60 -0.51 -0.17
CA THR A 112 0.47 -1.45 -0.50
C THR A 112 1.83 -0.92 -0.04
N LEU A 113 2.58 -1.76 0.69
CA LEU A 113 3.96 -1.52 1.13
C LEU A 113 4.86 -2.64 0.61
N ILE A 114 5.82 -2.32 -0.26
CA ILE A 114 6.70 -3.31 -0.92
C ILE A 114 8.15 -3.02 -0.54
N GLN A 115 8.93 -4.06 -0.22
CA GLN A 115 10.35 -3.91 0.03
C GLN A 115 11.08 -3.48 -1.23
N GLU A 116 12.02 -2.54 -1.12
CA GLU A 116 13.00 -2.31 -2.17
C GLU A 116 14.20 -3.24 -1.91
N PRO A 117 14.42 -4.29 -2.74
CA PRO A 117 15.43 -5.29 -2.48
C PRO A 117 16.86 -4.73 -2.50
N SER A 118 17.07 -3.62 -3.22
CA SER A 118 18.39 -3.08 -3.51
C SER A 118 18.99 -2.21 -2.38
N ASN A 119 18.17 -1.60 -1.53
CA ASN A 119 18.65 -0.56 -0.61
C ASN A 119 18.01 -0.59 0.80
N ASN A 120 17.35 -1.70 1.18
CA ASN A 120 16.60 -1.83 2.44
C ASN A 120 15.52 -0.75 2.65
N GLY A 121 15.15 -0.03 1.60
CA GLY A 121 14.02 0.89 1.58
C GLY A 121 12.71 0.17 1.29
N PHE A 122 11.69 0.96 0.96
CA PHE A 122 10.39 0.43 0.57
C PHE A 122 9.63 1.40 -0.34
N LEU A 123 8.67 0.85 -1.07
CA LEU A 123 7.68 1.62 -1.83
C LEU A 123 6.36 1.66 -1.06
N ALA A 124 5.79 2.85 -0.93
CA ALA A 124 4.43 3.05 -0.43
C ALA A 124 3.53 3.45 -1.60
N CYS A 125 2.55 2.61 -1.94
CA CYS A 125 1.76 2.80 -3.15
C CYS A 125 0.29 3.11 -2.85
N GLY A 126 -0.27 3.98 -3.69
CA GLY A 126 -1.67 4.34 -3.79
C GLY A 126 -2.21 3.95 -5.18
N PRO A 127 -2.95 2.84 -5.31
CA PRO A 127 -3.37 2.31 -6.61
C PRO A 127 -4.41 3.19 -7.32
N LEU A 128 -5.13 4.04 -6.59
CA LEU A 128 -6.24 4.82 -7.14
C LEU A 128 -5.83 6.16 -7.76
N TRP A 129 -4.54 6.50 -7.72
CA TRP A 129 -4.04 7.67 -8.44
C TRP A 129 -4.34 7.53 -9.93
N SER A 130 -4.90 8.58 -10.51
CA SER A 130 -5.38 8.57 -11.89
C SER A 130 -4.86 9.77 -12.66
N GLN A 131 -4.58 9.54 -13.95
CA GLN A 131 -4.26 10.59 -14.91
C GLN A 131 -5.45 10.85 -15.82
N HIS A 132 -5.65 12.11 -16.19
CA HIS A 132 -6.61 12.48 -17.22
C HIS A 132 -5.91 12.57 -18.59
N CYS A 133 -6.40 11.81 -19.59
CA CYS A 133 -5.94 11.86 -20.98
C CYS A 133 -7.14 11.94 -21.93
N GLY A 134 -7.17 12.99 -22.77
CA GLY A 134 -8.32 13.27 -23.63
C GLY A 134 -9.57 13.57 -22.80
N ASN A 135 -10.61 12.75 -22.95
CA ASN A 135 -11.86 12.81 -22.17
C ASN A 135 -11.98 11.66 -21.15
N SER A 136 -10.90 10.90 -20.93
CA SER A 136 -10.92 9.69 -20.12
C SER A 136 -9.97 9.78 -18.94
N TYR A 137 -10.30 9.06 -17.87
CA TYR A 137 -9.47 8.88 -16.69
C TYR A 137 -8.83 7.49 -16.70
N PHE A 138 -7.52 7.44 -16.47
CA PHE A 138 -6.76 6.20 -16.40
C PHE A 138 -6.12 6.07 -15.03
N THR A 139 -6.60 5.09 -14.26
CA THR A 139 -6.02 4.72 -12.97
C THR A 139 -4.76 3.90 -13.22
N VAL A 140 -3.61 4.51 -12.93
CA VAL A 140 -2.28 3.91 -13.18
C VAL A 140 -1.48 3.74 -11.89
N GLY A 141 -2.02 4.26 -10.78
CA GLY A 141 -1.39 4.23 -9.47
C GLY A 141 -0.15 5.11 -9.36
N VAL A 142 0.30 5.28 -8.13
CA VAL A 142 1.53 5.98 -7.78
C VAL A 142 2.18 5.27 -6.61
N CYS A 143 3.51 5.28 -6.57
CA CYS A 143 4.29 4.79 -5.44
C CYS A 143 5.29 5.87 -5.02
N SER A 144 5.37 6.17 -3.73
CA SER A 144 6.47 6.93 -3.15
C SER A 144 7.62 5.97 -2.87
N ASN A 145 8.85 6.39 -3.21
CA ASN A 145 10.06 5.66 -2.86
C ASN A 145 10.63 6.19 -1.55
N ILE A 146 10.90 5.30 -0.60
CA ILE A 146 11.39 5.62 0.74
C ILE A 146 12.70 4.86 0.97
N THR A 147 13.73 5.58 1.36
CA THR A 147 15.06 5.03 1.68
C THR A 147 15.09 4.33 3.04
N ALA A 148 16.17 3.59 3.31
CA ALA A 148 16.34 2.88 4.58
C ALA A 148 16.28 3.80 5.82
N ASP A 149 16.69 5.06 5.71
CA ASP A 149 16.60 6.06 6.78
C ASP A 149 15.23 6.78 6.84
N LEU A 150 14.21 6.19 6.22
CA LEU A 150 12.82 6.66 6.21
C LEU A 150 12.64 8.04 5.58
N LYS A 151 13.51 8.40 4.63
CA LYS A 151 13.39 9.63 3.83
C LYS A 151 12.72 9.33 2.49
N ILE A 152 11.92 10.28 2.05
CA ILE A 152 11.22 10.18 0.77
C ILE A 152 12.21 10.61 -0.31
N SER A 153 12.55 9.70 -1.22
CA SER A 153 13.54 9.94 -2.28
C SER A 153 12.90 10.34 -3.61
N GLY A 154 11.63 10.00 -3.82
CA GLY A 154 10.94 10.32 -5.06
C GLY A 154 9.64 9.56 -5.20
N SER A 155 9.15 9.46 -6.43
CA SER A 155 7.92 8.74 -6.73
C SER A 155 7.98 8.09 -8.11
N ILE A 156 7.27 6.97 -8.23
CA ILE A 156 7.22 6.09 -9.39
C ILE A 156 5.75 6.00 -9.83
N LYS A 157 5.50 6.14 -11.13
CA LYS A 157 4.17 5.98 -11.73
C LYS A 157 4.27 4.91 -12.80
N PRO A 158 3.98 3.63 -12.48
CA PRO A 158 4.38 2.49 -13.31
C PRO A 158 3.81 2.49 -14.72
N ALA A 159 2.58 2.99 -14.89
CA ALA A 159 1.86 2.97 -16.17
C ALA A 159 1.47 4.37 -16.67
N VAL A 160 2.17 5.41 -16.22
CA VAL A 160 1.86 6.79 -16.65
C VAL A 160 2.14 6.98 -18.14
N GLN A 161 1.22 7.62 -18.84
CA GLN A 161 1.36 7.92 -20.27
C GLN A 161 1.51 9.43 -20.45
N SER A 162 2.61 9.86 -21.07
CA SER A 162 2.85 11.27 -21.40
C SER A 162 2.13 11.67 -22.69
N LYS A 163 1.84 12.97 -22.88
CA LYS A 163 1.30 13.51 -24.14
C LYS A 163 2.21 13.32 -25.37
N LYS A 164 3.44 12.81 -25.23
CA LYS A 164 4.27 12.39 -26.38
C LYS A 164 3.99 10.95 -26.80
N SER A 165 3.31 10.17 -25.96
CA SER A 165 2.81 8.84 -26.32
C SER A 165 1.54 9.01 -27.16
N TRP A 166 1.54 8.42 -28.36
CA TRP A 166 0.42 8.43 -29.31
C TRP A 166 -0.92 8.03 -28.64
N ASN A 167 -0.83 7.23 -27.57
CA ASN A 167 -1.95 6.73 -26.78
C ASN A 167 -2.69 7.83 -25.98
N CYS A 168 -2.00 8.81 -25.39
CA CYS A 168 -2.66 9.92 -24.69
C CYS A 168 -3.03 11.10 -25.61
N VAL A 169 -2.45 11.17 -26.81
CA VAL A 169 -2.79 12.20 -27.82
C VAL A 169 -4.11 11.88 -28.51
N ASN A 170 -4.37 10.61 -28.81
CA ASN A 170 -5.56 10.17 -29.55
C ASN A 170 -6.69 9.61 -28.65
N GLY A 171 -6.58 9.74 -27.33
CA GLY A 171 -7.60 9.27 -26.38
C GLY A 171 -7.67 7.75 -26.20
N THR A 172 -6.74 6.97 -26.75
CA THR A 172 -6.70 5.51 -26.65
C THR A 172 -5.54 5.05 -25.77
N SER A 173 -5.79 4.73 -24.49
CA SER A 173 -4.83 4.03 -23.63
C SER A 173 -4.78 2.54 -24.01
N LEU A 174 -4.08 2.21 -25.09
CA LEU A 174 -3.79 0.82 -25.41
C LEU A 174 -2.44 0.45 -24.79
N SER A 175 -2.42 -0.61 -23.97
CA SER A 175 -1.17 -1.27 -23.56
C SER A 175 -0.31 -1.55 -24.81
N PRO A 176 1.03 -1.43 -24.76
CA PRO A 176 1.89 -1.66 -25.93
C PRO A 176 1.68 -3.05 -26.58
N HIS A 177 1.15 -4.02 -25.86
CA HIS A 177 0.72 -5.30 -26.42
C HIS A 177 -0.50 -5.22 -27.36
N ILE A 178 -1.44 -4.32 -27.10
CA ILE A 178 -2.69 -4.18 -27.88
C ILE A 178 -2.49 -3.24 -29.08
N SER A 179 -1.59 -2.25 -28.98
CA SER A 179 -1.26 -1.39 -30.12
C SER A 179 -0.62 -2.15 -31.29
N ASN A 180 0.14 -3.22 -31.00
CA ASN A 180 0.66 -4.13 -32.03
C ASN A 180 -0.44 -4.93 -32.74
N LEU A 181 -1.54 -5.27 -32.04
CA LEU A 181 -2.71 -5.92 -32.65
C LEU A 181 -3.50 -4.95 -33.55
N SER A 182 -3.62 -3.68 -33.15
CA SER A 182 -4.28 -2.65 -33.97
C SER A 182 -3.51 -2.34 -35.26
N LYS A 183 -2.18 -2.32 -35.23
CA LYS A 183 -1.34 -2.14 -36.44
C LYS A 183 -1.42 -3.32 -37.40
N SER A 184 -1.51 -4.55 -36.88
CA SER A 184 -1.69 -5.77 -37.68
C SER A 184 -3.02 -5.77 -38.46
N GLY A 185 -4.08 -5.21 -37.89
CA GLY A 185 -5.40 -5.14 -38.53
C GLY A 185 -5.55 -4.06 -39.61
N ARG A 186 -4.60 -3.12 -39.75
CA ARG A 186 -4.71 -1.99 -40.70
C ARG A 186 -3.86 -2.16 -41.98
N SER A 187 -3.19 -3.31 -42.13
CA SER A 187 -2.41 -3.66 -43.33
C SER A 187 -3.15 -4.61 -44.29
N ARG A 188 -4.44 -4.88 -44.06
CA ARG A 188 -5.32 -5.59 -45.00
C ARG A 188 -6.58 -4.76 -45.22
N GLY A 189 -6.49 -3.84 -46.16
CA GLY A 189 -7.56 -2.99 -46.67
C GLY A 189 -7.03 -2.27 -47.90
#